data_AF-A0AAD9Q6E2-F1
#
_entry.id   AF-A0AAD9Q6E2-F1
#
_cell.length_a   1.000
_cell.length_b   1.000
_cell.length_c   1.000
_cell.angle_alpha   90.00
_cell.angle_beta   90.00
_cell.angle_gamma   90.00
#
_symmetry.space_group_name_H-M   'P 1'
#
loop_
_entity.id
_entity.type
_entity.pdbx_description
1 polymer ?
#
loop_
_entity_poly.entity_id
_entity_poly.type
_entity_poly.pdbx_seq_one_letter_code
_entity_poly.pdbx_strand_id
1 'polypeptide(L)'
;MGDWEDGWCSSVADTAPYFQVFFGYLTNVTAIETEGVVDGNTDAWVERYYLSTSNSSDQESFVNYTEGGELKIFEANENINGKNVSLNGTSAHYLRIHPVSYNGASACMRIALYGCDSEDFPSLGNLLQSVDDRPEKEENVFDPLYLG
;
A
#
# COMPACT_ATOMS: atom_id res chain seq x y z
N MET A 1 1.67 -26.95 -14.88
CA MET A 1 0.94 -26.84 -13.60
C MET A 1 1.98 -26.75 -12.52
N GLY A 2 1.81 -25.75 -11.65
CA GLY A 2 2.82 -25.13 -10.81
C GLY A 2 3.20 -23.76 -11.40
N ASP A 3 2.95 -22.63 -10.77
CA ASP A 3 1.98 -22.22 -9.73
C ASP A 3 2.08 -20.68 -9.73
N TRP A 4 0.97 -19.99 -9.59
CA TRP A 4 0.74 -18.54 -9.40
C TRP A 4 1.99 -17.64 -9.32
N GLU A 5 2.11 -16.72 -10.27
CA GLU A 5 3.06 -15.59 -10.27
C GLU A 5 2.93 -14.78 -8.97
N ASP A 6 3.77 -15.10 -7.99
CA ASP A 6 3.58 -14.71 -6.60
C ASP A 6 4.22 -13.35 -6.31
N GLY A 7 4.08 -12.35 -7.18
CA GLY A 7 4.66 -11.01 -6.95
C GLY A 7 4.43 -10.00 -8.06
N TRP A 8 4.90 -8.77 -7.84
CA TRP A 8 4.89 -7.73 -8.88
C TRP A 8 6.20 -7.76 -9.65
N CYS A 9 6.11 -7.72 -10.98
CA CYS A 9 7.24 -7.53 -11.88
C CYS A 9 6.98 -6.34 -12.82
N SER A 10 8.01 -5.51 -13.04
CA SER A 10 7.95 -4.44 -14.02
C SER A 10 7.96 -4.97 -15.46
N SER A 11 7.53 -4.14 -16.41
CA SER A 11 7.86 -4.39 -17.81
C SER A 11 9.38 -4.36 -18.02
N VAL A 12 9.91 -5.27 -18.82
CA VAL A 12 11.34 -5.29 -19.22
C VAL A 12 11.74 -4.06 -20.04
N ALA A 13 10.78 -3.35 -20.61
CA ALA A 13 11.01 -2.13 -21.40
C ALA A 13 10.89 -0.84 -20.56
N ASP A 14 10.44 -0.94 -19.31
CA ASP A 14 10.29 0.21 -18.43
C ASP A 14 11.63 0.55 -17.78
N THR A 15 12.14 1.75 -18.07
CA THR A 15 13.42 2.22 -17.56
C THR A 15 13.30 2.96 -16.23
N ALA A 16 12.08 3.26 -15.78
CA ALA A 16 11.83 3.93 -14.50
C ALA A 16 10.55 3.38 -13.84
N PRO A 17 10.47 2.06 -13.59
CA PRO A 17 9.27 1.44 -13.04
C PRO A 17 9.08 1.85 -11.59
N TYR A 18 7.82 1.85 -11.14
CA TYR A 18 7.50 1.93 -9.72
C TYR A 18 6.32 1.04 -9.38
N PHE A 19 6.32 0.56 -8.15
CA PHE A 19 5.15 -0.07 -7.54
C PHE A 19 4.49 0.93 -6.61
N GLN A 20 3.16 1.09 -6.70
CA GLN A 20 2.42 2.07 -5.91
C GLN A 20 1.36 1.39 -5.04
N VAL A 21 1.31 1.81 -3.78
CA VAL A 21 0.24 1.49 -2.84
C VAL A 21 -0.58 2.73 -2.54
N PHE A 22 -1.91 2.57 -2.47
CA PHE A 22 -2.84 3.57 -1.93
C PHE A 22 -3.46 3.01 -0.66
N PHE A 23 -3.32 3.74 0.46
CA PHE A 23 -3.79 3.28 1.76
C PHE A 23 -5.24 3.67 2.08
N GLY A 24 -5.87 4.55 1.28
CA GLY A 24 -7.21 5.08 1.57
C GLY A 24 -7.22 6.23 2.59
N TYR A 25 -6.44 6.10 3.66
CA TYR A 25 -6.29 7.09 4.72
C TYR A 25 -4.81 7.39 4.98
N LEU A 26 -4.53 8.47 5.70
CA LEU A 26 -3.17 8.87 6.04
C LEU A 26 -2.55 7.82 6.98
N THR A 27 -1.55 7.11 6.47
CA THR A 27 -0.95 5.94 7.14
C THR A 27 0.50 6.21 7.45
N ASN A 28 0.91 6.04 8.70
CA ASN A 28 2.30 6.14 9.12
C ASN A 28 3.03 4.82 8.89
N VAL A 29 3.80 4.74 7.81
CA VAL A 29 4.62 3.57 7.46
C VAL A 29 5.95 3.64 8.21
N THR A 30 6.31 2.54 8.88
CA THR A 30 7.51 2.46 9.72
C THR A 30 8.52 1.41 9.27
N ALA A 31 8.07 0.40 8.52
CA ALA A 31 8.96 -0.58 7.92
C ALA A 31 8.37 -1.16 6.63
N ILE A 32 9.26 -1.65 5.78
CA ILE A 32 8.91 -2.35 4.55
C ILE A 32 9.72 -3.65 4.52
N GLU A 33 9.03 -4.76 4.31
CA GLU A 33 9.66 -6.01 3.88
C GLU A 33 9.57 -6.08 2.37
N THR A 34 10.68 -6.39 1.73
CA THR A 34 10.69 -6.81 0.33
C THR A 34 11.23 -8.22 0.24
N GLU A 35 10.63 -9.03 -0.62
CA GLU A 35 11.01 -10.42 -0.89
C GLU A 35 11.09 -10.63 -2.41
N GLY A 36 11.96 -11.53 -2.89
CA GLY A 36 12.05 -11.83 -4.31
C GLY A 36 10.88 -12.67 -4.83
N VAL A 37 10.87 -12.89 -6.14
CA VAL A 37 9.91 -13.74 -6.84
C VAL A 37 10.68 -14.92 -7.44
N VAL A 38 10.06 -16.11 -7.41
CA VAL A 38 10.57 -17.32 -8.05
C VAL A 38 9.59 -17.69 -9.16
N ASP A 39 10.00 -17.57 -10.42
CA ASP A 39 9.22 -18.06 -11.56
C ASP A 39 9.99 -19.17 -12.28
N GLY A 40 9.68 -20.42 -11.92
CA GLY A 40 10.03 -21.67 -12.61
C GLY A 40 11.51 -21.97 -12.84
N ASN A 41 12.22 -21.07 -13.54
CA ASN A 41 13.62 -21.17 -13.95
C ASN A 41 14.47 -19.95 -13.56
N THR A 42 13.90 -18.86 -13.07
CA THR A 42 14.67 -17.65 -12.76
C THR A 42 14.17 -16.96 -11.50
N ASP A 43 15.09 -16.76 -10.58
CA ASP A 43 14.88 -15.96 -9.38
C ASP A 43 15.08 -14.48 -9.73
N ALA A 44 14.20 -13.61 -9.25
CA ALA A 44 14.30 -12.17 -9.46
C ALA A 44 13.99 -11.41 -8.17
N TRP A 45 14.72 -10.32 -7.91
CA TRP A 45 14.51 -9.50 -6.72
C TRP A 45 15.01 -8.07 -6.91
N VAL A 46 14.39 -7.11 -6.24
CA VAL A 46 14.88 -5.73 -6.16
C VAL A 46 16.01 -5.66 -5.13
N GLU A 47 17.18 -5.18 -5.54
CA GLU A 47 18.36 -5.07 -4.68
C GLU A 47 18.41 -3.75 -3.93
N ARG A 48 18.04 -2.66 -4.61
CA ARG A 48 18.03 -1.32 -4.04
C ARG A 48 16.85 -0.54 -4.58
N TYR A 49 16.25 0.31 -3.74
CA TYR A 49 15.18 1.21 -4.16
C TYR A 49 15.20 2.52 -3.37
N TYR A 50 14.52 3.54 -3.89
CA TYR A 50 14.09 4.70 -3.10
C TYR A 50 12.57 4.76 -3.03
N LEU A 51 12.06 5.61 -2.16
CA LEU A 51 10.64 5.83 -1.99
C LEU A 51 10.24 7.24 -2.43
N SER A 52 9.03 7.37 -2.94
CA SER A 52 8.32 8.66 -2.94
C SER A 52 6.93 8.50 -2.35
N THR A 53 6.45 9.53 -1.67
CA THR A 53 5.16 9.51 -0.98
C THR A 53 4.33 10.72 -1.32
N SER A 54 3.02 10.58 -1.16
CA SER A 54 2.09 11.70 -1.20
C SER A 54 1.16 11.65 0.00
N ASN A 55 0.97 12.81 0.62
CA ASN A 55 0.01 13.01 1.70
C ASN A 55 -1.32 13.57 1.16
N SER A 56 -1.43 13.79 -0.14
CA SER A 56 -2.70 14.15 -0.78
C SER A 56 -3.52 12.88 -1.05
N SER A 57 -4.83 12.96 -0.85
CA SER A 57 -5.76 11.88 -1.21
C SER A 57 -5.99 11.79 -2.73
N ASP A 58 -5.66 12.84 -3.48
CA ASP A 58 -5.89 12.96 -4.93
C ASP A 58 -4.75 12.38 -5.81
N GLN A 59 -3.80 11.64 -5.24
CA GLN A 59 -2.65 11.07 -5.96
C GLN A 59 -1.72 12.11 -6.61
N GLU A 60 -1.64 13.32 -6.04
CA GLU A 60 -0.77 14.40 -6.53
C GLU A 60 0.43 14.66 -5.59
N SER A 61 1.34 15.54 -5.98
CA SER A 61 2.38 16.08 -5.08
C SER A 61 3.31 15.04 -4.44
N PHE A 62 3.76 14.05 -5.21
CA PHE A 62 4.76 13.09 -4.72
C PHE A 62 6.08 13.78 -4.37
N VAL A 63 6.60 13.46 -3.19
CA VAL A 63 7.91 13.90 -2.71
C VAL A 63 8.79 12.70 -2.40
N ASN A 64 10.08 12.81 -2.67
CA ASN A 64 11.01 11.73 -2.34
C ASN A 64 11.17 11.61 -0.83
N TYR A 65 11.24 10.37 -0.34
CA TYR A 65 11.61 10.09 1.03
C TYR A 65 13.08 10.44 1.25
N THR A 66 13.36 11.22 2.29
CA THR A 66 14.71 11.68 2.62
C THR A 66 15.03 11.40 4.08
N GLU A 67 16.30 11.11 4.36
CA GLU A 67 16.84 11.03 5.72
C GLU A 67 18.04 11.97 5.80
N GLY A 68 18.03 12.88 6.78
CA GLY A 68 19.08 13.90 6.90
C GLY A 68 19.11 14.90 5.73
N GLY A 69 18.00 15.05 5.00
CA GLY A 69 17.89 15.95 3.84
C GLY A 69 18.36 15.35 2.51
N GLU A 70 18.87 14.12 2.53
CA GLU A 70 19.36 13.41 1.35
C GLU A 70 18.37 12.32 0.93
N LEU A 71 18.32 12.03 -0.37
CA LEU A 71 17.52 10.92 -0.91
C LEU A 71 17.93 9.62 -0.24
N LYS A 72 16.98 8.95 0.40
CA LYS A 72 17.24 7.66 1.02
C LYS A 72 17.18 6.54 -0.01
N ILE A 73 18.32 5.88 -0.22
CA ILE A 73 18.42 4.60 -0.94
C ILE A 73 18.42 3.48 0.10
N PHE A 74 17.50 2.54 -0.05
CA PHE A 74 17.39 1.35 0.79
C PHE A 74 18.14 0.20 0.13
N GLU A 75 18.96 -0.48 0.93
CA GLU A 75 19.57 -1.76 0.58
C GLU A 75 18.55 -2.87 0.87
N ALA A 76 17.83 -3.28 -0.17
CA ALA A 76 16.73 -4.23 -0.14
C ALA A 76 17.25 -5.67 -0.15
N ASN A 77 17.04 -6.45 -1.21
CA ASN A 77 17.33 -7.89 -1.19
C ASN A 77 18.71 -8.25 -1.76
N GLU A 78 19.30 -9.32 -1.23
CA GLU A 78 20.53 -9.95 -1.75
C GLU A 78 20.24 -11.32 -2.40
N ASN A 79 19.01 -11.81 -2.23
CA ASN A 79 18.50 -13.09 -2.70
C ASN A 79 16.96 -13.05 -2.64
N ILE A 80 16.30 -14.18 -2.91
CA ILE A 80 14.83 -14.25 -2.92
C ILE A 80 14.16 -14.09 -1.55
N ASN A 81 14.88 -14.18 -0.42
CA ASN A 81 14.26 -14.17 0.91
C ASN A 81 13.91 -12.75 1.37
N GLY A 82 12.91 -12.66 2.26
CA GLY A 82 12.42 -11.41 2.81
C GLY A 82 13.50 -10.62 3.57
N LYS A 83 13.60 -9.32 3.30
CA LYS A 83 14.47 -8.38 4.01
C LYS A 83 13.68 -7.15 4.42
N ASN A 84 13.79 -6.83 5.71
CA ASN A 84 13.13 -5.69 6.31
C ASN A 84 14.04 -4.46 6.32
N VAL A 85 13.47 -3.31 5.95
CA VAL A 85 14.09 -2.00 6.14
C VAL A 85 13.19 -1.13 7.00
N SER A 86 13.79 -0.35 7.89
CA SER A 86 13.08 0.59 8.76
C SER A 86 13.07 1.98 8.16
N LEU A 87 11.97 2.69 8.36
CA LEU A 87 11.80 4.10 8.02
C LEU A 87 11.74 4.91 9.32
N ASN A 88 12.23 6.14 9.30
CA ASN A 88 12.03 7.12 10.38
C ASN A 88 10.60 7.67 10.45
N GLY A 89 9.59 6.80 10.25
CA GLY A 89 8.18 7.17 10.12
C GLY A 89 7.90 7.98 8.86
N THR A 90 6.84 7.64 8.14
CA THR A 90 6.32 8.46 7.04
C THR A 90 4.82 8.29 6.92
N SER A 91 4.09 9.36 7.23
CA SER A 91 2.66 9.47 6.97
C SER A 91 2.43 9.70 5.49
N ALA A 92 1.62 8.87 4.84
CA ALA A 92 1.29 8.99 3.42
C ALA A 92 -0.09 8.38 3.10
N HIS A 93 -0.77 8.93 2.10
CA HIS A 93 -1.89 8.27 1.42
C HIS A 93 -1.39 7.34 0.31
N TYR A 94 -0.31 7.74 -0.37
CA TYR A 94 0.32 6.96 -1.43
C TYR A 94 1.80 6.76 -1.15
N LEU A 95 2.28 5.54 -1.38
CA LEU A 95 3.70 5.20 -1.32
C LEU A 95 4.10 4.53 -2.63
N ARG A 96 5.20 5.01 -3.22
CA ARG A 96 5.83 4.42 -4.40
C ARG A 96 7.20 3.85 -4.02
N ILE A 97 7.46 2.62 -4.43
CA ILE A 97 8.78 1.99 -4.40
C ILE A 97 9.36 2.08 -5.81
N HIS A 98 10.54 2.68 -5.93
CA HIS A 98 11.25 2.89 -7.20
C HIS A 98 12.53 2.05 -7.22
N PRO A 99 12.54 0.91 -7.93
CA PRO A 99 13.74 0.09 -8.07
C PRO A 99 14.90 0.89 -8.70
N VAL A 100 16.08 0.75 -8.11
CA VAL A 100 17.34 1.37 -8.56
C VAL A 100 18.27 0.31 -9.16
N SER A 101 18.35 -0.87 -8.54
CA SER A 101 18.95 -2.06 -9.14
C SER A 101 18.19 -3.32 -8.71
N TYR A 102 18.31 -4.36 -9.52
CA TYR A 102 17.59 -5.61 -9.35
C TYR A 102 18.35 -6.76 -10.03
N ASN A 103 18.11 -7.98 -9.54
CA ASN A 103 18.50 -9.21 -10.18
C ASN A 103 17.34 -9.73 -11.04
N GLY A 104 17.65 -10.21 -12.25
CA GLY A 104 16.66 -10.72 -13.22
C GLY A 104 16.53 -9.83 -14.46
N ALA A 105 15.63 -10.20 -15.36
CA ALA A 105 15.36 -9.45 -16.59
C ALA A 105 14.52 -8.16 -16.36
N SER A 106 13.85 -8.08 -15.23
CA SER A 106 12.99 -6.97 -14.80
C SER A 106 13.03 -6.84 -13.28
N ALA A 107 12.57 -5.70 -12.74
CA ALA A 107 12.42 -5.53 -11.31
C ALA A 107 11.23 -6.35 -10.82
N CYS A 108 11.46 -7.30 -9.90
CA CYS A 108 10.41 -8.12 -9.32
C CYS A 108 10.49 -8.11 -7.79
N MET A 109 9.33 -8.07 -7.12
CA MET A 109 9.25 -8.14 -5.65
C MET A 109 7.86 -8.52 -5.14
N ARG A 110 7.85 -9.15 -3.98
CA ARG A 110 6.75 -9.18 -3.02
C ARG A 110 7.00 -8.14 -1.94
N ILE A 111 5.93 -7.61 -1.35
CA ILE A 111 6.05 -6.59 -0.31
C ILE A 111 5.16 -6.87 0.90
N ALA A 112 5.63 -6.47 2.07
CA ALA A 112 4.81 -6.25 3.25
C ALA A 112 5.10 -4.85 3.80
N LEU A 113 4.05 -4.10 4.14
CA LEU A 113 4.16 -2.76 4.70
C LEU A 113 3.71 -2.80 6.15
N TYR A 114 4.54 -2.27 7.04
CA TYR A 114 4.24 -2.19 8.46
C TYR A 114 4.10 -0.73 8.88
N GLY A 115 3.10 -0.48 9.70
CA GLY A 115 2.79 0.87 10.17
C GLY A 115 1.58 0.89 11.07
N CYS A 116 1.12 2.10 11.35
CA CYS A 116 -0.16 2.36 11.98
C CYS A 116 -0.86 3.50 11.27
N ASP A 117 -2.16 3.51 11.38
CA ASP A 117 -2.97 4.55 10.79
C ASP A 117 -2.87 5.79 11.68
N SER A 118 -2.77 6.98 11.10
CA SER A 118 -2.82 8.20 11.91
C SER A 118 -4.20 8.26 12.59
N GLU A 119 -4.28 8.74 13.83
CA GLU A 119 -5.45 8.64 14.72
C GLU A 119 -6.78 9.23 14.18
N ASP A 120 -6.80 9.75 12.96
CA ASP A 120 -7.97 10.23 12.21
C ASP A 120 -8.77 9.10 11.53
N PHE A 121 -8.83 7.91 12.14
CA PHE A 121 -10.01 7.10 11.89
C PHE A 121 -11.21 7.81 12.52
N PRO A 122 -12.39 7.86 11.87
CA PRO A 122 -13.59 8.09 12.63
C PRO A 122 -13.61 6.99 13.69
N SER A 123 -13.35 7.38 14.94
CA SER A 123 -13.37 6.45 16.06
C SER A 123 -14.63 5.62 15.94
N LEU A 124 -14.59 4.33 16.29
CA LEU A 124 -15.81 3.50 16.35
C LEU A 124 -16.91 4.19 17.19
N GLY A 125 -16.56 5.13 18.06
CA GLY A 125 -17.48 6.04 18.74
C GLY A 125 -18.30 6.93 17.80
N ASN A 126 -17.70 7.52 16.77
CA ASN A 126 -18.42 8.33 15.77
C ASN A 126 -19.28 7.45 14.84
N LEU A 127 -18.83 6.22 14.56
CA LEU A 127 -19.59 5.28 13.73
C LEU A 127 -20.85 4.79 14.46
N LEU A 128 -20.77 4.50 15.76
CA LEU A 128 -21.94 4.09 16.57
C LEU A 128 -22.94 5.23 16.78
N GLN A 129 -22.48 6.47 16.99
CA GLN A 129 -23.38 7.64 17.10
C GLN A 129 -24.19 7.84 15.82
N SER A 130 -23.58 7.67 14.64
CA SER A 130 -24.30 7.78 13.36
C SER A 130 -25.36 6.69 13.15
N VAL A 131 -25.23 5.55 13.82
CA VAL A 131 -26.22 4.47 13.79
C VAL A 131 -27.39 4.76 14.73
N ASP A 132 -27.11 5.36 15.90
CA ASP A 132 -28.10 5.71 16.93
C ASP A 132 -28.94 6.94 16.54
N ASP A 133 -28.36 7.88 15.79
CA ASP A 133 -29.06 9.08 15.28
C ASP A 133 -29.95 8.83 14.05
N ARG A 134 -30.02 7.59 13.53
CA ARG A 134 -30.96 7.30 12.43
C ARG A 134 -32.38 7.22 13.01
N PRO A 135 -33.31 8.12 12.61
CA PRO A 135 -34.68 8.04 13.10
C PRO A 135 -35.29 6.72 12.64
N GLU A 136 -35.83 5.95 13.59
CA GLU A 136 -36.68 4.80 13.30
C GLU A 136 -37.82 5.28 12.40
N LYS A 137 -37.92 4.73 11.19
CA LYS A 137 -39.07 4.97 10.33
C LYS A 137 -40.30 4.40 11.04
N GLU A 138 -41.25 5.27 11.41
CA GLU A 138 -42.61 4.84 11.76
C GLU A 138 -43.21 4.11 10.55
N GLU A 139 -43.31 2.78 10.64
CA GLU A 139 -44.09 1.99 9.71
C GLU A 139 -45.57 2.34 9.92
N ASN A 140 -46.15 3.04 8.94
CA ASN A 140 -47.58 3.31 8.91
C ASN A 140 -48.35 1.98 8.81
N VAL A 141 -49.00 1.60 9.90
CA VAL A 141 -50.02 0.55 9.93
C VAL A 141 -51.23 1.03 9.12
N PHE A 142 -51.52 0.38 8.00
CA PHE A 142 -52.81 0.50 7.31
C PHE A 142 -53.43 -0.89 7.15
N ASP A 143 -54.59 -1.07 7.78
CA ASP A 143 -55.50 -2.21 7.63
C ASP A 143 -56.94 -1.66 7.71
N PRO A 144 -57.97 -2.40 7.27
CA PRO A 144 -58.33 -2.84 5.92
C PRO A 144 -59.55 -2.05 5.40
N LEU A 145 -59.86 -2.16 4.10
CA LEU A 145 -61.22 -2.25 3.52
C LEU A 145 -61.19 -1.93 2.01
N TYR A 146 -61.25 -2.97 1.18
CA TYR A 146 -61.78 -2.86 -0.18
C TYR A 146 -63.11 -3.61 -0.24
N LEU A 147 -64.20 -2.83 -0.22
CA LEU A 147 -65.51 -3.19 -0.73
C LEU A 147 -65.53 -2.82 -2.23
N GLY A 148 -66.00 -3.75 -3.06
CA GLY A 148 -66.25 -3.59 -4.50
C GLY A 148 -66.79 -4.88 -5.09
#